data_AF-A0A316V9M5-F1
#
_entry.id   AF-A0A316V9M5-F1
#
_cell.length_a   1.000
_cell.length_b   1.000
_cell.length_c   1.000
_cell.angle_alpha   90.00
_cell.angle_beta   90.00
_cell.angle_gamma   90.00
#
_symmetry.space_group_name_H-M   'P 1'
#
loop_
_entity.id
_entity.type
_entity.pdbx_description
1 polymer ?
#
loop_
_entity_poly.entity_id
_entity_poly.type
_entity_poly.pdbx_seq_one_letter_code
_entity_poly.pdbx_strand_id
1 'polypeptide(L)'
;MAQGFKPSKAGSSSKSKTTSSTRTKTGPKRGPRVIAPRKQSAVTQASQKKKQQASLTKKIESDMAGRAAGGGPLTIMKKAGDATLKAQQDEFDRKMAKKKATGRPQ
;
A
#
# COMPACT_ATOMS: atom_id res chain seq x y z
N MET A 1 -15.23 44.95 -54.65
CA MET A 1 -13.96 44.27 -54.34
C MET A 1 -14.03 43.70 -52.94
N ALA A 2 -13.42 42.53 -52.78
CA ALA A 2 -13.51 41.61 -51.65
C ALA A 2 -12.87 42.18 -50.35
N GLN A 3 -13.30 41.73 -49.17
CA GLN A 3 -12.50 40.85 -48.28
C GLN A 3 -11.26 41.55 -47.70
N GLY A 4 -11.08 41.76 -46.39
CA GLY A 4 -11.77 41.34 -45.20
C GLY A 4 -10.85 41.58 -44.00
N PHE A 5 -11.37 41.44 -42.78
CA PHE A 5 -10.58 40.98 -41.63
C PHE A 5 -11.56 40.38 -40.62
N LYS A 6 -11.66 39.04 -40.60
CA LYS A 6 -12.26 38.29 -39.49
C LYS A 6 -11.09 37.72 -38.68
N PRO A 7 -10.88 38.13 -37.42
CA PRO A 7 -9.96 37.39 -36.56
C PRO A 7 -10.57 36.02 -36.25
N SER A 8 -9.97 34.97 -36.78
CA SER A 8 -10.22 33.60 -36.32
C SER A 8 -9.56 33.43 -34.96
N LYS A 9 -10.35 33.13 -33.92
CA LYS A 9 -9.79 32.49 -32.73
C LYS A 9 -10.75 31.45 -32.20
N ALA A 10 -10.35 30.21 -32.52
CA ALA A 10 -10.57 28.93 -31.86
C ALA A 10 -11.87 28.75 -31.07
N GLY A 11 -12.69 27.80 -31.53
CA GLY A 11 -13.84 27.30 -30.80
C GLY A 11 -13.45 26.87 -29.39
N SER A 12 -14.07 27.50 -28.40
CA SER A 12 -14.05 26.95 -27.04
C SER A 12 -14.88 25.68 -27.09
N SER A 13 -14.20 24.54 -26.94
CA SER A 13 -14.81 23.24 -26.66
C SER A 13 -15.97 23.40 -25.69
N SER A 14 -17.14 22.90 -26.09
CA SER A 14 -18.30 22.73 -25.23
C SER A 14 -17.95 21.79 -24.08
N LYS A 15 -17.35 22.33 -23.03
CA LYS A 15 -17.26 21.62 -21.75
C LYS A 15 -18.65 21.70 -21.15
N SER A 16 -19.45 20.66 -21.43
CA SER A 16 -20.69 20.33 -20.77
C SER A 16 -20.58 20.72 -19.30
N LYS A 17 -21.21 21.83 -18.94
CA LYS A 17 -21.36 22.26 -17.56
C LYS A 17 -22.49 21.40 -17.03
N THR A 18 -22.15 20.19 -16.59
CA THR A 18 -23.09 19.35 -15.86
C THR A 18 -23.63 20.20 -14.72
N THR A 19 -24.90 20.57 -14.87
CA THR A 19 -25.72 21.31 -13.92
C THR A 19 -25.79 20.45 -12.67
N SER A 20 -24.87 20.68 -11.72
CA SER A 20 -25.09 20.19 -10.37
C SER A 20 -26.34 20.93 -9.88
N SER A 21 -27.45 20.20 -9.83
CA SER A 21 -28.72 20.64 -9.24
C SER A 21 -28.43 21.19 -7.84
N THR A 22 -28.28 22.51 -7.75
CA THR A 22 -28.27 23.21 -6.48
C THR A 22 -29.69 23.22 -5.99
N ARG A 23 -30.10 22.15 -5.30
CA ARG A 23 -31.18 22.23 -4.30
C ARG A 23 -30.88 23.47 -3.47
N THR A 24 -31.66 24.53 -3.68
CA THR A 24 -31.60 25.74 -2.89
C THR A 24 -31.83 25.29 -1.45
N LYS A 25 -30.79 25.42 -0.62
CA LYS A 25 -30.90 25.08 0.79
C LYS A 25 -31.89 26.08 1.38
N THR A 26 -33.12 25.64 1.60
CA THR A 26 -34.13 26.40 2.36
C THR A 26 -33.60 26.52 3.78
N GLY A 27 -33.18 27.73 4.14
CA GLY A 27 -32.56 28.06 5.42
C GLY A 27 -31.50 29.14 5.29
N PRO A 28 -31.11 29.81 6.40
CA PRO A 28 -30.09 30.86 6.36
C PRO A 28 -28.81 30.35 5.71
N LYS A 29 -28.13 31.21 4.94
CA LYS A 29 -26.84 30.92 4.30
C LYS A 29 -25.87 30.39 5.36
N ARG A 30 -25.72 29.06 5.43
CA ARG A 30 -24.66 28.45 6.23
C ARG A 30 -23.36 28.95 5.63
N GLY A 31 -22.63 29.78 6.38
CA GLY A 31 -21.29 30.22 6.03
C GLY A 31 -20.37 29.03 5.74
N PRO A 32 -19.13 29.26 5.26
CA PRO A 32 -18.16 28.18 5.16
C PRO A 32 -18.21 27.39 6.46
N ARG A 33 -18.45 26.07 6.38
CA ARG A 33 -18.68 25.23 7.56
C ARG A 33 -17.64 25.57 8.63
N VAL A 34 -18.05 26.28 9.68
CA VAL A 34 -17.26 26.44 10.91
C VAL A 34 -17.39 25.16 11.73
N ILE A 35 -17.30 24.01 11.06
CA ILE A 35 -16.83 22.81 11.73
C ILE A 35 -15.34 23.01 11.64
N ALA A 36 -14.73 23.49 12.75
CA ALA A 36 -13.28 23.61 12.83
C ALA A 36 -12.70 22.31 12.26
N PRO A 37 -11.83 22.36 11.22
CA PRO A 37 -11.22 21.15 10.70
C PRO A 37 -10.67 20.43 11.93
N ARG A 38 -11.15 19.20 12.21
CA ARG A 38 -10.64 18.38 13.32
C ARG A 38 -9.13 18.60 13.29
N LYS A 39 -8.55 19.20 14.35
CA LYS A 39 -7.23 19.87 14.36
C LYS A 39 -6.39 19.46 13.15
N GLN A 40 -6.06 20.35 12.20
CA GLN A 40 -5.41 19.96 10.92
C GLN A 40 -4.28 18.93 11.08
N SER A 41 -3.52 19.01 12.17
CA SER A 41 -2.54 18.01 12.61
C SER A 41 -3.09 16.58 12.78
N ALA A 42 -4.27 16.41 13.37
CA ALA A 42 -4.95 15.12 13.50
C ALA A 42 -5.36 14.54 12.14
N VAL A 43 -5.80 15.39 11.19
CA VAL A 43 -6.14 14.94 9.82
C VAL A 43 -4.89 14.51 9.06
N THR A 44 -3.81 15.29 9.15
CA THR A 44 -2.54 14.94 8.50
C THR A 44 -1.96 13.65 9.10
N GLN A 45 -1.94 13.51 10.43
CA GLN A 45 -1.50 12.29 11.10
C GLN A 45 -2.35 11.07 10.71
N ALA A 46 -3.68 11.19 10.67
CA ALA A 46 -4.55 10.10 10.24
C ALA A 46 -4.27 9.69 8.79
N SER A 47 -4.04 10.65 7.89
CA SER A 47 -3.70 10.38 6.50
C SER A 47 -2.35 9.66 6.35
N GLN A 48 -1.34 10.06 7.14
CA GLN A 48 -0.03 9.44 7.17
C GLN A 48 -0.10 8.02 7.72
N LYS A 49 -0.82 7.80 8.83
CA LYS A 49 -1.04 6.47 9.41
C LYS A 49 -1.67 5.51 8.39
N LYS A 50 -2.69 5.95 7.65
CA LYS A 50 -3.30 5.14 6.58
C LYS A 50 -2.28 4.76 5.49
N LYS A 51 -1.47 5.72 5.04
CA LYS A 51 -0.42 5.47 4.03
C LYS A 51 0.63 4.48 4.54
N GLN A 52 1.09 4.64 5.78
CA GLN A 52 2.08 3.78 6.41
C GLN A 52 1.55 2.35 6.59
N GLN A 53 0.31 2.20 7.07
CA GLN A 53 -0.34 0.89 7.22
C GLN A 53 -0.43 0.17 5.87
N ALA A 54 -0.94 0.84 4.83
CA ALA A 54 -1.03 0.24 3.49
C ALA A 54 0.35 -0.17 2.94
N SER A 55 1.39 0.63 3.18
CA SER A 55 2.75 0.30 2.74
C SER A 55 3.34 -0.87 3.51
N LEU A 56 3.15 -0.93 4.83
CA LEU A 56 3.65 -2.01 5.68
C LEU A 56 2.97 -3.33 5.35
N THR A 57 1.64 -3.34 5.21
CA THR A 57 0.88 -4.54 4.83
C THR A 57 1.37 -5.10 3.49
N LYS A 58 1.51 -4.26 2.47
CA LYS A 58 2.03 -4.71 1.15
C LYS A 58 3.45 -5.29 1.23
N LYS A 59 4.34 -4.69 2.03
CA LYS A 59 5.70 -5.20 2.22
C LYS A 59 5.69 -6.56 2.91
N ILE A 60 4.88 -6.71 3.97
CA ILE A 60 4.75 -7.97 4.70
C ILE A 60 4.21 -9.06 3.78
N GLU A 61 3.17 -8.77 2.99
CA GLU A 61 2.61 -9.73 2.04
C GLU A 61 3.63 -10.14 0.98
N SER A 62 4.37 -9.19 0.41
CA SER A 62 5.44 -9.47 -0.56
C SER A 62 6.55 -10.33 0.05
N ASP A 63 7.00 -10.00 1.26
CA ASP A 63 8.05 -10.75 1.95
C ASP A 63 7.58 -12.16 2.32
N MET A 64 6.32 -12.31 2.75
CA MET A 64 5.71 -13.61 3.01
C MET A 64 5.59 -14.44 1.74
N ALA A 65 5.10 -13.87 0.65
CA ALA A 65 4.98 -14.55 -0.62
C ALA A 65 6.35 -14.99 -1.17
N GLY A 66 7.36 -14.13 -1.09
CA GLY A 66 8.73 -14.46 -1.49
C GLY A 66 9.34 -15.60 -0.67
N ARG A 67 9.09 -15.62 0.65
CA ARG A 67 9.56 -16.69 1.54
C ARG A 67 8.83 -18.01 1.31
N ALA A 68 7.51 -17.96 1.17
CA ALA A 68 6.69 -19.13 0.86
C ALA A 68 7.07 -19.76 -0.48
N ALA A 69 7.30 -18.94 -1.51
CA ALA A 69 7.75 -19.41 -2.82
C ALA A 69 9.13 -20.07 -2.77
N GLY A 70 10.03 -19.60 -1.90
CA GLY A 70 11.36 -20.18 -1.69
C GLY A 70 11.41 -21.38 -0.75
N GLY A 71 10.27 -21.85 -0.22
CA GLY A 71 10.21 -22.95 0.76
C GLY A 71 10.82 -22.61 2.13
N GLY A 72 11.11 -21.33 2.39
CA GLY A 72 11.66 -20.85 3.65
C GLY A 72 10.56 -20.59 4.70
N PRO A 73 10.89 -20.60 6.00
CA PRO A 73 9.91 -20.41 7.06
C PRO A 73 9.34 -18.99 7.05
N LEU A 74 8.04 -18.90 7.30
CA LEU A 74 7.29 -17.66 7.46
C LEU A 74 7.56 -17.05 8.83
N THR A 75 8.75 -16.48 9.03
CA THR A 75 9.13 -15.75 10.24
C THR A 75 9.21 -14.24 9.98
N ILE A 76 8.68 -13.46 10.92
CA ILE A 76 8.56 -12.00 10.82
C ILE A 76 9.92 -11.31 10.93
N MET A 77 10.89 -11.93 11.62
CA MET A 77 12.24 -11.40 11.80
C MET A 77 13.25 -12.21 10.99
N LYS A 78 13.80 -11.59 9.94
CA LYS A 78 14.80 -12.20 9.05
C LYS A 78 15.96 -12.83 9.84
N LYS A 79 16.59 -12.07 10.75
CA LYS A 79 17.75 -12.53 11.53
C LYS A 79 17.43 -13.66 12.52
N ALA A 80 16.26 -13.62 13.15
CA ALA A 80 15.86 -14.66 14.10
C ALA A 80 15.53 -15.96 13.35
N GLY A 81 14.80 -15.86 12.23
CA GLY A 81 14.48 -16.99 11.36
C GLY A 81 15.73 -17.68 10.82
N ASP A 82 16.67 -16.91 10.26
CA ASP A 82 17.89 -17.45 9.66
C ASP A 82 18.77 -18.19 10.69
N ALA A 83 18.88 -17.68 11.91
CA ALA A 83 19.63 -18.33 12.99
C ALA A 83 18.97 -19.64 13.45
N THR A 84 17.64 -19.66 13.59
CA THR A 84 16.91 -20.87 13.95
C THR A 84 16.95 -21.94 12.87
N LEU A 85 16.89 -21.54 11.60
CA LEU A 85 17.01 -22.46 10.46
C LEU A 85 18.38 -23.10 10.40
N LYS A 86 19.45 -22.30 10.52
CA LYS A 86 20.81 -22.81 10.51
C LYS A 86 21.02 -23.82 11.64
N ALA A 87 20.54 -23.51 12.84
CA ALA A 87 20.61 -24.42 13.98
C ALA A 87 19.84 -25.74 13.74
N GLN A 88 18.64 -25.68 13.15
CA GLN A 88 17.85 -26.87 12.81
C GLN A 88 18.50 -27.71 11.70
N GLN A 89 19.09 -27.06 10.70
CA GLN A 89 19.81 -27.71 9.62
C GLN A 89 21.05 -28.45 10.15
N ASP A 90 21.85 -27.78 10.98
CA ASP A 90 23.05 -28.35 11.60
C ASP A 90 22.69 -29.54 12.52
N GLU A 91 21.57 -29.48 13.23
CA GLU A 91 21.08 -30.58 14.07
C GLU A 91 20.61 -31.78 13.23
N PHE A 92 19.89 -31.53 12.14
CA PHE A 92 19.43 -32.57 11.21
C PHE A 92 20.62 -33.31 10.58
N ASP A 93 21.61 -32.56 10.08
CA ASP A 93 22.81 -33.12 9.47
C ASP A 93 23.61 -33.95 10.48
N ARG A 94 23.72 -33.49 11.74
CA ARG A 94 24.37 -34.24 12.82
C ARG A 94 23.64 -35.55 13.14
N LYS A 95 22.30 -35.53 13.17
CA LYS A 95 21.47 -36.73 13.40
C LYS A 95 21.62 -37.73 12.25
N MET A 96 21.62 -37.26 11.00
CA MET A 96 21.85 -38.11 9.82
C MET A 96 23.25 -38.73 9.81
N ALA A 97 24.29 -37.95 10.12
CA ALA A 97 25.65 -38.45 10.22
C ALA A 97 25.78 -39.53 11.31
N LYS A 98 25.17 -39.31 12.48
CA LYS A 98 25.16 -40.29 13.57
C LYS A 98 24.42 -41.57 13.18
N LYS A 99 23.26 -41.46 12.52
CA LYS A 99 22.48 -42.59 12.03
C LYS A 99 23.26 -43.43 11.00
N LYS A 100 24.01 -42.77 10.11
CA LYS A 100 24.88 -43.43 9.12
C LYS A 100 26.07 -44.14 9.79
N ALA A 101 26.64 -43.57 10.85
CA ALA A 101 27.73 -44.18 11.61
C ALA A 101 27.27 -45.37 12.48
N THR A 102 26.03 -45.35 12.97
CA THR A 102 25.45 -46.46 13.76
C THR A 102 24.78 -47.54 12.89
N GLY A 103 24.67 -47.31 11.58
CA GLY A 103 24.17 -48.29 10.62
C GLY A 103 25.19 -49.40 10.41
N ARG A 104 25.13 -50.42 11.28
CA ARG A 104 25.85 -51.69 11.10
C ARG A 104 25.41 -52.32 9.77
N PRO A 105 26.33 -52.66 8.84
CA PRO A 105 25.96 -53.49 7.71
C PRO A 105 25.49 -54.84 8.25
N GLN A 106 24.28 -55.26 7.85
CA GLN A 106 23.86 -56.65 7.92
C GLN A 106 24.52 -57.40 6.76
#